data_AF-A0A818VJN4-F1
#
_entry.id   AF-A0A818VJN4-F1
#
_cell.length_a   1.000
_cell.length_b   1.000
_cell.length_c   1.000
_cell.angle_alpha   90.00
_cell.angle_beta   90.00
_cell.angle_gamma   90.00
#
_symmetry.space_group_name_H-M   'P 1'
#
loop_
_entity.id
_entity.type
_entity.pdbx_description
1 polymer ?
#
loop_
_entity_poly.entity_id
_entity_poly.type
_entity_poly.pdbx_seq_one_letter_code
_entity_poly.pdbx_strand_id
1 'polypeptide(L)'
;MDPNELKLRNVLIDIDHKLSVNDRHMLSFLLDADVPRRDLDAIADNHRTPMNIIWEALISRQKITPDNVDYLIVRLDEIGRKDLARTLKEYSATARSNNRNEPLNNASNLFNRINP
;
A
#
# COMPACT_ATOMS: atom_id res chain seq x y z
N MET A 1 7.82 13.41 5.87
CA MET A 1 7.01 12.21 5.58
C MET A 1 6.13 12.56 4.39
N ASP A 2 6.18 11.76 3.33
CA ASP A 2 5.39 12.01 2.12
C ASP A 2 3.89 11.89 2.44
N PRO A 3 3.03 12.86 2.05
CA PRO A 3 1.58 12.76 2.22
C PRO A 3 0.97 11.47 1.68
N ASN A 4 1.52 10.91 0.60
CA ASN A 4 1.03 9.67 -0.01
C ASN A 4 1.42 8.43 0.79
N GLU A 5 2.61 8.44 1.42
CA GLU A 5 3.02 7.39 2.36
C GLU A 5 2.15 7.39 3.61
N LEU A 6 1.79 8.55 4.14
CA LEU A 6 0.89 8.65 5.30
C LEU A 6 -0.49 8.08 4.96
N LYS A 7 -1.03 8.39 3.78
CA LYS A 7 -2.30 7.82 3.32
C LYS A 7 -2.23 6.31 3.18
N LEU A 8 -1.15 5.77 2.60
CA LEU A 8 -0.95 4.33 2.49
C LEU A 8 -0.96 3.67 3.87
N ARG A 9 -0.19 4.21 4.82
CA ARG A 9 -0.10 3.67 6.18
C ARG A 9 -1.44 3.66 6.91
N ASN A 10 -2.25 4.71 6.75
CA ASN A 10 -3.59 4.76 7.33
C ASN A 10 -4.49 3.65 6.78
N VAL A 11 -4.46 3.43 5.46
CA VAL A 11 -5.23 2.33 4.84
C VAL A 11 -4.75 0.96 5.33
N LEU A 12 -3.44 0.77 5.51
CA LEU A 12 -2.89 -0.47 6.03
C LEU A 12 -3.28 -0.73 7.50
N ILE A 13 -3.40 0.31 8.32
CA ILE A 13 -3.93 0.21 9.69
C ILE A 13 -5.41 -0.20 9.67
N ASP A 14 -6.22 0.39 8.80
CA ASP A 14 -7.64 0.02 8.66
C ASP A 14 -7.83 -1.42 8.20
N ILE A 15 -6.95 -1.90 7.32
CA ILE A 15 -6.90 -3.29 6.89
C ILE A 15 -6.51 -4.19 8.07
N ASP A 16 -5.47 -3.84 8.82
CA ASP A 16 -5.00 -4.63 9.97
C ASP A 16 -6.11 -4.86 11.02
N HIS A 17 -6.88 -3.82 11.34
CA HIS A 17 -8.01 -3.92 12.27
C HIS A 17 -9.14 -4.83 11.78
N LYS A 18 -9.22 -5.09 10.47
CA LYS A 18 -10.25 -5.94 9.86
C LYS A 18 -9.78 -7.35 9.57
N LEU A 19 -8.49 -7.66 9.74
CA LEU A 19 -7.93 -8.99 9.52
C LEU A 19 -8.15 -9.86 10.76
N SER A 20 -8.90 -10.95 10.57
CA SER A 20 -9.06 -11.97 11.60
C SER A 20 -7.75 -12.73 11.81
N VAL A 21 -7.63 -13.41 12.96
CA VAL A 21 -6.50 -14.30 13.26
C VAL A 21 -6.19 -15.26 12.11
N ASN A 22 -7.23 -15.88 11.53
CA ASN A 22 -7.06 -16.82 10.42
C ASN A 22 -6.52 -16.11 9.17
N ASP A 23 -7.00 -14.91 8.86
CA ASP A 23 -6.48 -14.13 7.73
C ASP A 23 -5.00 -13.78 7.93
N ARG A 24 -4.60 -13.41 9.16
CA ARG A 24 -3.20 -13.11 9.48
C ARG A 24 -2.31 -14.33 9.27
N HIS A 25 -2.77 -15.49 9.68
CA HIS A 25 -2.06 -16.75 9.51
C HIS A 25 -1.96 -17.15 8.03
N MET A 26 -3.04 -17.02 7.26
CA MET A 26 -2.99 -17.28 5.81
C MET A 26 -2.04 -16.30 5.09
N LEU A 27 -2.06 -15.02 5.46
CA LEU A 27 -1.12 -14.03 4.92
C LEU A 27 0.32 -14.36 5.28
N SER A 28 0.61 -14.81 6.52
CA SER A 28 1.99 -15.11 6.89
C SER A 28 2.59 -16.22 6.02
N PHE A 29 1.79 -17.23 5.65
CA PHE A 29 2.22 -18.25 4.69
C PHE A 29 2.48 -17.69 3.29
N LEU A 30 1.61 -16.82 2.78
CA LEU A 30 1.77 -16.24 1.43
C LEU A 30 2.91 -15.23 1.33
N LEU A 31 3.34 -14.66 2.46
CA LEU A 31 4.38 -13.65 2.54
C LEU A 31 5.76 -14.21 2.91
N ASP A 32 5.90 -15.53 3.16
CA ASP A 32 7.16 -16.20 3.56
C ASP A 32 8.32 -15.97 2.58
N ALA A 33 8.03 -15.79 1.29
CA ALA A 33 9.06 -15.50 0.30
C ALA A 33 9.57 -14.04 0.36
N ASP A 34 8.77 -13.12 0.91
CA ASP A 34 8.99 -11.68 0.81
C ASP A 34 9.31 -11.02 2.16
N VAL A 35 8.94 -11.65 3.28
CA VAL A 35 9.13 -11.15 4.65
C VAL A 35 10.01 -12.13 5.43
N PRO A 36 10.97 -11.66 6.25
CA PRO A 36 11.79 -12.56 7.07
C PRO A 36 10.94 -13.45 7.97
N ARG A 37 11.25 -14.75 7.97
CA ARG A 37 10.50 -15.76 8.74
C ARG A 37 10.36 -15.42 10.23
N ARG A 38 11.40 -14.84 10.82
CA ARG A 38 11.37 -14.32 12.20
C ARG A 38 10.20 -13.37 12.47
N ASP A 39 9.88 -12.49 11.52
CA ASP A 39 8.81 -11.50 11.66
C ASP A 39 7.43 -12.16 11.43
N LEU A 40 7.38 -13.21 10.61
CA LEU A 40 6.17 -14.00 10.34
C LEU A 40 5.81 -14.92 11.50
N ASP A 41 6.80 -15.61 12.09
CA ASP A 41 6.63 -16.49 13.25
C ASP A 41 6.06 -15.71 14.45
N ALA A 42 6.50 -14.46 14.64
CA ALA A 42 5.98 -13.58 15.67
C ALA A 42 4.47 -13.30 15.54
N ILE A 43 3.92 -13.36 14.33
CA ILE A 43 2.50 -13.13 14.05
C ILE A 43 1.72 -14.44 14.13
N ALA A 44 2.30 -15.55 13.68
CA ALA A 44 1.69 -16.88 13.76
C ALA A 44 1.52 -17.35 15.21
N ASP A 45 2.53 -17.13 16.07
CA ASP A 45 2.55 -17.72 17.41
C ASP A 45 1.78 -16.91 18.46
N ASN A 46 1.86 -15.57 18.41
CA ASN A 46 1.49 -14.74 19.57
C ASN A 46 0.21 -13.93 19.38
N HIS A 47 -0.29 -13.75 18.14
CA HIS A 47 -1.51 -12.99 17.77
C HIS A 47 -1.61 -11.53 18.28
N ARG A 48 -0.70 -11.10 19.16
CA ARG A 48 -0.55 -9.76 19.74
C ARG A 48 0.44 -8.90 18.97
N THR A 49 1.24 -9.52 18.09
CA THR A 49 2.17 -8.80 17.23
C THR A 49 1.35 -8.05 16.19
N PRO A 50 1.40 -6.71 16.18
CA PRO A 50 0.67 -5.94 15.20
C PRO A 50 1.24 -6.24 13.81
N MET A 51 0.38 -6.29 12.79
CA MET A 51 0.82 -6.61 11.44
C MET A 51 1.59 -5.47 10.77
N ASN A 52 1.76 -4.35 11.48
CA ASN A 52 2.55 -3.21 11.06
C ASN A 52 3.99 -3.60 10.69
N ILE A 53 4.61 -4.56 11.39
CA ILE A 53 5.97 -5.01 11.08
C ILE A 53 6.03 -5.63 9.67
N ILE A 54 5.02 -6.42 9.28
CA ILE A 54 4.89 -6.95 7.92
C ILE A 54 4.71 -5.82 6.91
N TRP A 55 3.84 -4.85 7.23
CA TRP A 55 3.61 -3.70 6.35
C TRP A 55 4.91 -2.90 6.10
N GLU A 56 5.69 -2.63 7.14
CA GLU A 56 7.00 -2.00 7.01
C GLU A 56 7.99 -2.85 6.20
N ALA A 57 7.99 -4.17 6.40
CA ALA A 57 8.85 -5.07 5.64
C ALA A 57 8.50 -5.04 4.14
N LEU A 58 7.21 -5.03 3.80
CA LEU A 58 6.76 -4.96 2.40
C LEU A 58 7.02 -3.59 1.78
N ILE A 59 6.88 -2.49 2.53
CA ILE A 59 7.21 -1.14 2.07
C ILE A 59 8.72 -0.99 1.86
N SER A 60 9.54 -1.38 2.83
CA SER A 60 11.01 -1.28 2.73
C SER A 60 11.60 -2.12 1.59
N ARG A 61 10.94 -3.21 1.22
CA ARG A 61 11.30 -4.07 0.07
C ARG A 61 10.64 -3.62 -1.25
N GLN A 62 9.95 -2.49 -1.25
CA GLN A 62 9.22 -1.95 -2.41
C GLN A 62 8.18 -2.92 -3.02
N LYS A 63 7.69 -3.88 -2.23
CA LYS A 63 6.58 -4.75 -2.65
C LYS A 63 5.26 -4.00 -2.66
N ILE A 64 5.14 -3.01 -1.77
CA ILE A 64 4.02 -2.09 -1.70
C ILE A 64 4.58 -0.67 -1.66
N THR A 65 4.07 0.20 -2.51
CA THR A 65 4.40 1.64 -2.52
C THR A 65 3.09 2.45 -2.59
N PRO A 66 3.13 3.77 -2.33
CA PRO A 66 1.93 4.59 -2.42
C PRO A 66 1.27 4.56 -3.83
N ASP A 67 2.07 4.34 -4.87
CA ASP A 67 1.59 4.27 -6.25
C ASP A 67 1.26 2.84 -6.71
N ASN A 68 1.75 1.82 -5.99
CA ASN A 68 1.58 0.42 -6.33
C ASN A 68 1.26 -0.43 -5.10
N VAL A 69 -0.01 -0.81 -4.98
CA VAL A 69 -0.53 -1.73 -3.95
C VAL A 69 -0.99 -3.06 -4.54
N ASP A 70 -0.70 -3.32 -5.81
CA ASP A 70 -1.25 -4.47 -6.56
C ASP A 70 -0.80 -5.80 -5.95
N TYR A 71 0.43 -5.86 -5.44
CA TYR A 71 0.94 -7.03 -4.72
C TYR A 71 0.02 -7.41 -3.54
N LEU A 72 -0.32 -6.45 -2.69
CA LEU A 72 -1.15 -6.72 -1.52
C LEU A 72 -2.61 -7.00 -1.91
N ILE A 73 -3.11 -6.38 -2.97
CA ILE A 73 -4.44 -6.68 -3.53
C ILE A 73 -4.54 -8.16 -3.90
N VAL A 74 -3.54 -8.70 -4.60
CA VAL A 74 -3.51 -10.11 -5.00
C VAL A 74 -3.49 -11.02 -3.77
N ARG A 75 -2.62 -10.73 -2.80
CA ARG A 75 -2.50 -11.54 -1.57
C ARG A 75 -3.79 -11.54 -0.74
N LEU A 76 -4.49 -10.42 -0.66
CA LEU A 76 -5.80 -10.34 0.01
C LEU A 76 -6.90 -11.08 -0.75
N ASP A 77 -6.86 -11.10 -2.08
CA ASP A 77 -7.80 -11.88 -2.91
C ASP A 77 -7.56 -13.39 -2.76
N GLU A 78 -6.29 -13.82 -2.69
CA GLU A 78 -5.89 -15.22 -2.50
C GLU A 78 -6.38 -15.83 -1.19
N ILE A 79 -6.46 -15.04 -0.11
CA ILE A 79 -7.04 -15.47 1.18
C ILE A 79 -8.57 -15.29 1.24
N GLY A 80 -9.20 -14.83 0.16
CA GLY A 80 -10.65 -14.62 0.08
C GLY A 80 -11.15 -13.28 0.64
N ARG A 81 -10.26 -12.37 1.07
CA ARG A 81 -10.60 -11.03 1.59
C ARG A 81 -10.80 -10.00 0.48
N LYS A 82 -11.76 -10.28 -0.39
CA LYS A 82 -12.18 -9.43 -1.52
C LYS A 82 -12.66 -8.04 -1.11
N ASP A 83 -13.22 -7.94 0.09
CA ASP A 83 -13.63 -6.69 0.72
C ASP A 83 -12.43 -5.76 0.96
N LEU A 84 -11.35 -6.28 1.55
CA LEU A 84 -10.12 -5.52 1.82
C LEU A 84 -9.33 -5.24 0.54
N ALA A 85 -9.28 -6.21 -0.37
CA ALA A 85 -8.69 -6.00 -1.69
C ALA A 85 -9.40 -4.86 -2.46
N ARG A 86 -10.72 -4.71 -2.30
CA ARG A 86 -11.47 -3.59 -2.87
C ARG A 86 -11.08 -2.26 -2.25
N THR A 87 -10.93 -2.19 -0.92
CA THR A 87 -10.46 -0.97 -0.23
C THR A 87 -9.11 -0.48 -0.79
N LEU A 88 -8.17 -1.39 -1.06
CA LEU A 88 -6.89 -1.03 -1.69
C LEU A 88 -7.04 -0.58 -3.15
N LYS A 89 -7.95 -1.21 -3.91
CA LYS A 89 -8.25 -0.78 -5.29
C LYS A 89 -8.78 0.66 -5.30
N GLU A 90 -9.70 1.00 -4.40
CA GLU A 90 -10.25 2.36 -4.26
C GLU A 90 -9.17 3.39 -3.87
N TYR A 91 -8.28 3.02 -2.94
CA TYR A 91 -7.09 3.82 -2.62
C TYR A 91 -6.22 4.07 -3.87
N SER A 92 -5.88 3.00 -4.61
CA SER A 92 -5.01 3.09 -5.79
C SER A 92 -5.62 3.96 -6.90
N ALA A 93 -6.94 3.88 -7.11
CA ALA A 93 -7.66 4.69 -8.08
C ALA A 93 -7.63 6.17 -7.69
N THR A 94 -7.78 6.47 -6.40
CA THR A 94 -7.72 7.83 -5.86
C THR A 94 -6.30 8.40 -5.94
N ALA A 95 -5.28 7.61 -5.60
CA ALA A 95 -3.87 8.01 -5.69
C ALA A 95 -3.48 8.35 -7.15
N ARG A 96 -3.86 7.50 -8.11
CA ARG A 96 -3.62 7.72 -9.54
C ARG A 96 -4.37 8.92 -10.12
N SER A 97 -5.57 9.23 -9.60
CA SER A 97 -6.33 10.41 -10.00
C SER A 97 -5.67 11.72 -9.56
N ASN A 98 -5.13 11.76 -8.34
CA ASN A 98 -4.46 12.95 -7.81
C ASN A 98 -3.16 13.28 -8.56
N ASN A 99 -2.41 12.27 -9.04
CA ASN A 99 -1.21 12.47 -9.85
C ASN A 99 -1.49 12.95 -11.29
N ARG A 100 -2.73 12.89 -11.79
CA ARG A 100 -3.12 13.38 -13.13
C ARG A 100 -3.53 14.86 -13.15
N ASN A 101 -3.64 15.51 -12.00
CA ASN A 101 -4.11 16.88 -11.89
C ASN A 101 -2.99 17.93 -11.79
N GLU A 102 -1.74 17.60 -12.13
CA GLU A 102 -0.77 18.63 -12.49
C GLU A 102 -0.95 19.00 -13.98
N PRO A 103 -1.57 20.14 -14.32
CA PRO A 103 -1.43 20.66 -15.66
C PRO A 103 0.04 20.99 -15.91
N LEU A 104 0.56 20.56 -17.06
CA LEU A 104 1.80 21.05 -17.70
C LEU A 104 1.71 22.56 -17.99
N ASN A 105 1.48 23.40 -16.98
CA ASN A 105 1.47 24.84 -17.08
C ASN A 105 2.88 25.37 -16.80
N ASN A 106 3.82 25.07 -17.72
CA ASN A 106 5.11 25.76 -17.71
C ASN A 106 5.73 25.93 -19.12
N ALA A 107 4.93 25.91 -20.18
CA ALA A 107 5.42 26.12 -21.56
C ALA A 107 4.88 27.38 -22.27
N SER A 108 4.12 28.26 -21.61
CA SER A 108 3.40 29.34 -22.31
C SER A 108 3.94 30.77 -22.11
N ASN A 109 5.03 30.99 -21.35
CA ASN A 109 5.52 32.34 -21.05
C ASN A 109 6.81 32.80 -21.77
N LEU A 110 7.24 32.09 -22.82
CA LEU A 110 8.46 32.48 -23.58
C LEU A 110 8.20 33.30 -24.86
N PHE A 111 6.96 33.58 -25.25
CA PHE A 111 6.68 34.25 -26.54
C PHE A 111 6.24 35.73 -26.46
N ASN A 112 6.13 36.35 -25.27
CA ASN A 112 5.67 37.74 -25.15
C ASN A 112 6.77 38.77 -24.80
N ARG A 113 8.02 38.56 -25.25
CA ARG A 113 9.09 39.56 -25.08
C ARG A 113 9.80 39.94 -26.39
N ILE A 114 9.06 40.07 -27.49
CA ILE A 114 9.57 40.76 -28.68
C ILE A 114 8.45 41.63 -29.29
N ASN A 115 8.41 42.90 -28.89
CA ASN A 115 8.15 44.10 -29.70
C ASN A 115 7.89 45.29 -28.76
N PRO A 116 8.38 46.50 -29.08
CA PRO A 116 8.25 47.18 -30.38
C PRO A 116 9.52 47.27 -31.22
#